data_AF-A0A231RPI9-F1
#
_entry.id   AF-A0A231RPI9-F1
#
_cell.length_a   1.000
_cell.length_b   1.000
_cell.length_c   1.000
_cell.angle_alpha   90.00
_cell.angle_beta   90.00
_cell.angle_gamma   90.00
#
_symmetry.space_group_name_H-M   'P 1'
#
loop_
_entity.id
_entity.type
_entity.pdbx_description
1 polymer ?
#
loop_
_entity_poly.entity_id
_entity_poly.type
_entity_poly.pdbx_seq_one_letter_code
_entity_poly.pdbx_strand_id
1 'polypeptide(L)' 'MAKPDDRSDNAEKLEEAVQNTIENLEQSEHYLDEHSVELSPEESSTLRQKNENRRAAIDSLRSEIQDEQEYSE' A
#
# COMPACT_ATOMS: atom_id res chain seq x y z
N MET A 1 -26.36 23.69 12.66
CA MET A 1 -25.36 23.73 11.57
C MET A 1 -24.52 22.48 11.70
N ALA A 2 -24.53 21.61 10.69
CA ALA A 2 -23.59 20.49 10.66
C ALA A 2 -22.18 21.07 10.62
N LYS A 3 -21.27 20.56 11.46
CA LYS A 3 -19.84 20.88 11.31
C LYS A 3 -19.41 20.35 9.93
N PRO A 4 -18.61 21.12 9.16
CA PRO A 4 -17.92 20.54 8.02
C PRO A 4 -17.05 19.39 8.53
N ASP A 5 -17.13 18.23 7.90
CA ASP A 5 -16.19 17.13 8.13
C ASP A 5 -14.79 17.65 7.77
N ASP A 6 -13.90 17.67 8.76
CA ASP A 6 -12.51 18.05 8.56
C ASP A 6 -11.76 16.82 8.05
N ARG A 7 -11.58 16.75 6.72
CA ARG A 7 -10.86 15.68 6.04
C ARG A 7 -9.43 16.07 5.68
N SER A 8 -8.95 17.19 6.21
CA SER A 8 -7.66 17.76 5.83
C SER A 8 -6.47 16.84 6.14
N ASP A 9 -6.60 15.93 7.11
CA ASP A 9 -5.55 14.96 7.47
C ASP A 9 -5.72 13.58 6.81
N ASN A 10 -6.80 13.34 6.05
CA ASN A 10 -7.03 12.04 5.41
C ASN A 10 -6.06 11.80 4.25
N ALA A 11 -5.80 12.82 3.43
CA ALA A 11 -4.84 12.71 2.33
C ALA A 11 -3.42 12.39 2.84
N GLU A 12 -2.97 13.07 3.91
CA GLU A 12 -1.65 12.82 4.52
C GLU A 12 -1.52 11.39 5.05
N LYS A 13 -2.56 10.88 5.75
CA LYS A 13 -2.56 9.50 6.25
C LYS A 13 -2.57 8.47 5.11
N LEU A 14 -3.29 8.74 4.03
CA LEU A 14 -3.32 7.86 2.86
C LEU A 14 -1.96 7.85 2.15
N GLU A 15 -1.30 9.01 2.02
CA GLU A 15 0.06 9.10 1.48
C GLU A 15 1.06 8.31 2.35
N GLU A 16 0.98 8.43 3.67
CA GLU A 16 1.80 7.64 4.60
C GLU A 16 1.54 6.13 4.42
N ALA A 17 0.27 5.73 4.32
CA ALA A 17 -0.11 4.33 4.09
C ALA A 17 0.43 3.80 2.76
N VAL A 18 0.40 4.60 1.70
CA VAL A 18 1.00 4.27 0.39
C VAL A 18 2.50 4.04 0.54
N GLN A 19 3.21 4.97 1.18
CA GLN A 19 4.67 4.88 1.32
C GLN A 19 5.08 3.65 2.16
N ASN A 20 4.39 3.41 3.27
CA ASN A 20 4.60 2.22 4.10
C ASN A 20 4.31 0.92 3.32
N THR A 21 3.29 0.90 2.47
CA THR A 21 2.94 -0.29 1.67
C THR A 21 3.97 -0.56 0.58
N ILE A 22 4.51 0.50 -0.04
CA ILE A 22 5.61 0.40 -1.02
C ILE A 22 6.87 -0.14 -0.36
N GLU A 23 7.27 0.39 0.79
CA GLU A 23 8.47 -0.09 1.50
C GLU A 23 8.33 -1.58 1.87
N ASN A 24 7.17 -1.98 2.39
CA ASN A 24 6.89 -3.37 2.70
C ASN A 24 6.89 -4.30 1.46
N LEU A 25 6.47 -3.79 0.30
CA LEU A 25 6.52 -4.52 -0.96
C LEU A 25 7.97 -4.72 -1.39
N GLU A 26 8.76 -3.65 -1.44
CA GLU A 26 10.17 -3.67 -1.85
C GLU A 26 11.01 -4.57 -0.94
N GLN A 27 10.83 -4.46 0.39
CA GLN A 27 11.51 -5.33 1.35
C GLN A 27 11.16 -6.80 1.15
N SER A 28 9.89 -7.10 0.87
CA SER A 28 9.44 -8.49 0.63
C SER A 28 9.93 -9.03 -0.71
N GLU A 29 10.07 -8.19 -1.74
CA GLU A 29 10.65 -8.57 -3.04
C GLU A 29 12.15 -8.82 -2.93
N HIS A 30 12.88 -7.94 -2.23
CA HIS A 30 14.29 -8.13 -1.93
C HIS A 30 14.53 -9.43 -1.15
N TYR A 31 13.71 -9.70 -0.13
CA TYR A 31 13.80 -10.95 0.63
C TYR A 31 13.57 -12.19 -0.23
N LEU A 32 12.60 -12.14 -1.16
CA LEU A 32 12.34 -13.22 -2.10
C LEU A 32 13.50 -13.47 -3.06
N ASP A 33 14.19 -12.41 -3.48
CA ASP A 33 15.35 -12.49 -4.38
C ASP A 33 16.55 -13.12 -3.66
N GLU A 34 16.93 -12.56 -2.50
CA GLU A 34 18.08 -12.98 -1.69
C GLU A 34 17.93 -14.41 -1.14
N HIS A 35 16.73 -14.81 -0.73
CA HIS A 35 16.46 -16.11 -0.08
C HIS A 35 15.74 -17.11 -0.98
N SER A 36 15.70 -16.89 -2.30
CA SER A 36 14.96 -17.73 -3.25
C SER A 36 15.31 -19.23 -3.19
N VAL A 37 16.55 -19.57 -2.79
CA VAL A 37 17.05 -20.95 -2.70
C VAL A 37 16.69 -21.61 -1.35
N GLU A 38 16.51 -20.82 -0.31
CA GLU A 38 16.24 -21.28 1.06
C GLU A 38 14.74 -21.42 1.34
N LEU A 39 13.92 -20.65 0.63
CA LEU A 39 12.48 -20.63 0.78
C LEU A 39 11.81 -21.88 0.19
N SER A 40 10.84 -22.42 0.92
CA SER A 40 9.98 -23.44 0.34
C SER A 40 9.09 -22.86 -0.78
N PRO A 41 8.61 -23.70 -1.71
CA PRO A 41 7.67 -23.28 -2.74
C PRO A 41 6.39 -22.64 -2.18
N GLU A 42 5.93 -23.10 -1.01
CA GLU A 42 4.71 -22.57 -0.37
C GLU A 42 4.94 -21.19 0.24
N GLU A 43 6.06 -21.00 0.94
CA GLU A 43 6.43 -19.69 1.52
C GLU A 43 6.66 -18.65 0.43
N SER A 44 7.40 -19.00 -0.61
CA SER A 44 7.65 -18.11 -1.75
C SER A 44 6.37 -17.74 -2.50
N SER A 45 5.47 -18.71 -2.73
CA SER A 45 4.15 -18.45 -3.32
C SER A 45 3.30 -17.51 -2.45
N THR A 46 3.32 -17.71 -1.13
CA THR A 46 2.56 -16.88 -0.18
C THR A 46 3.06 -15.44 -0.17
N LEU A 47 4.37 -15.23 -0.16
CA LEU A 47 4.98 -13.89 -0.21
C LEU A 47 4.66 -13.19 -1.54
N ARG A 48 4.72 -13.92 -2.66
CA ARG A 48 4.33 -13.37 -3.98
C ARG A 48 2.86 -12.95 -4.02
N GLN A 49 1.95 -13.77 -3.50
CA GLN A 49 0.54 -13.41 -3.41
C GLN A 49 0.31 -12.17 -2.54
N LYS A 50 1.03 -12.04 -1.41
CA LYS A 50 0.99 -10.85 -0.57
C LYS A 50 1.50 -9.62 -1.32
N ASN A 51 2.55 -9.75 -2.12
CA ASN A 51 3.09 -8.67 -2.94
C ASN A 51 2.09 -8.22 -4.01
N GLU A 52 1.39 -9.14 -4.67
CA GLU A 52 0.31 -8.82 -5.60
C GLU A 52 -0.81 -8.02 -4.91
N ASN A 53 -1.22 -8.45 -3.70
CA ASN A 53 -2.24 -7.74 -2.94
C ASN A 53 -1.78 -6.34 -2.51
N ARG A 54 -0.49 -6.17 -2.15
CA ARG A 54 0.09 -4.85 -1.84
C ARG A 54 0.08 -3.93 -3.05
N ARG A 55 0.39 -4.44 -4.25
CA ARG A 55 0.31 -3.67 -5.50
C ARG A 55 -1.11 -3.18 -5.76
N ALA A 56 -2.10 -4.06 -5.63
CA ALA A 56 -3.51 -3.68 -5.75
C ALA A 56 -3.93 -2.65 -4.68
N ALA A 57 -3.47 -2.82 -3.43
CA ALA A 57 -3.77 -1.88 -2.35
C ALA A 57 -3.16 -0.49 -2.61
N ILE A 58 -1.94 -0.40 -3.14
CA ILE A 58 -1.31 0.87 -3.53
C ILE A 58 -2.15 1.58 -4.59
N ASP A 59 -2.64 0.85 -5.60
CA ASP A 59 -3.47 1.44 -6.65
C ASP A 59 -4.81 1.95 -6.09
N SER A 60 -5.45 1.21 -5.19
CA SER A 60 -6.67 1.66 -4.50
C SER A 60 -6.42 2.90 -3.63
N LEU A 61 -5.37 2.90 -2.82
CA LEU A 61 -5.01 4.04 -1.96
C LEU A 61 -4.70 5.29 -2.78
N ARG A 62 -4.02 5.15 -3.93
CA ARG A 62 -3.76 6.28 -4.84
C ARG A 62 -5.05 6.86 -5.43
N SER A 63 -6.01 6.00 -5.77
CA SER A 63 -7.33 6.45 -6.21
C SER A 63 -8.06 7.21 -5.10
N GLU A 64 -8.02 6.71 -3.86
CA GLU A 64 -8.63 7.38 -2.71
C GLU A 64 -8.00 8.75 -2.41
N ILE A 65 -6.68 8.88 -2.52
CA ILE A 65 -5.99 10.18 -2.39
C ILE A 65 -6.50 11.18 -3.42
N GLN A 66 -6.65 10.74 -4.68
CA GLN A 66 -7.16 11.60 -5.75
C GLN A 66 -8.59 12.05 -5.45
N ASP A 67 -9.46 11.15 -5.00
CA ASP A 67 -10.84 11.47 -4.66
C ASP A 67 -10.92 12.46 -3.47
N GLU A 68 -10.06 12.31 -2.46
CA GLU A 68 -9.99 13.25 -1.33
C GLU A 68 -9.43 14.62 -1.73
N GLN A 69 -8.48 14.68 -2.68
CA GLN A 69 -8.00 15.95 -3.24
C GLN A 69 -9.11 16.68 -4.03
N GLU A 70 -9.83 15.98 -4.90
CA GLU A 70 -10.95 16.57 -5.67
C GLU A 70 -12.13 17.00 -4.77
N TYR A 71 -12.33 16.35 -3.62
CA TYR A 71 -13.36 16.74 -2.65
C TYR A 71 -12.95 17.94 -1.78
N SER A 72 -11.65 18.23 -1.67
CA SER A 72 -11.11 19.31 -0.83
C SER A 72 -10.85 20.63 -1.59
N GLU A 73 -11.02 20.65 -2.92
CA GLU A 73 -11.06 21.86 -3.77
C GLU A 73 -12.45 22.55 -3.79
#